data_AF-A0A821QXH2-F1
#
_entry.id   AF-A0A821QXH2-F1
#
_cell.length_a   1.000
_cell.length_b   1.000
_cell.length_c   1.000
_cell.angle_alpha   90.00
_cell.angle_beta   90.00
_cell.angle_gamma   90.00
#
_symmetry.space_group_name_H-M   'P 1'
#
loop_
_entity.id
_entity.type
_entity.pdbx_description
1 polymer ?
#
loop_
_entity_poly.entity_id
_entity_poly.type
_entity_poly.pdbx_seq_one_letter_code
_entity_poly.pdbx_strand_id
1 'polypeptide(L)'
;MSVFVNGDYSKSYAKHQLWRLRLTNNAQIAKIAAFKHIAYLYDIDFWSEHLNIYAPIDARVPPEAFNYFADFLASDGVKIEYVIHMNDIGEIVERQSIMPKISRSSSKLNDFAYDTYHTLEEIHSWIDQMTSTYPDMVTPFTVGKSYENRDVRGFKISSSKTAAKHDGTKVAAKKAVWWDGCIHSREWISSATVIYIAYSLLSKYGHDSDITHLVDQFDYYILPVFNVDGYAYTWTTDRLWRKTRSPTSNASCYGVDPNRNWDYHWCENGASQDPCSDSFCGDKAFSEIEVAQVAKFIMDRQDTIVHYINFHAFSQLWMSAWGKFQRRPADKAVWQPPTVLT
;
A
#
# COMPACT_ATOMS: atom_id res chain seq x y z
N MET A 1 20.13 -14.57 4.34
CA MET A 1 20.41 -15.77 3.49
C MET A 1 19.14 -16.15 2.75
N SER A 2 19.23 -16.70 1.53
CA SER A 2 18.04 -17.16 0.80
C SER A 2 17.64 -18.58 1.22
N VAL A 3 16.34 -18.86 1.33
CA VAL A 3 15.78 -20.18 1.62
C VAL A 3 15.12 -20.72 0.36
N PHE A 4 15.38 -21.98 0.05
CA PHE A 4 14.79 -22.66 -1.11
C PHE A 4 13.38 -23.13 -0.74
N VAL A 5 12.35 -22.53 -1.34
CA VAL A 5 10.95 -22.90 -1.10
C VAL A 5 10.28 -23.10 -2.46
N ASN A 6 9.73 -24.29 -2.72
CA ASN A 6 8.98 -24.60 -3.95
C ASN A 6 9.72 -24.35 -5.29
N GLY A 7 11.05 -24.45 -5.31
CA GLY A 7 11.84 -24.30 -6.54
C GLY A 7 12.41 -22.90 -6.78
N ASP A 8 12.08 -21.91 -5.94
CA ASP A 8 12.60 -20.54 -6.01
C ASP A 8 13.38 -20.15 -4.73
N TYR A 9 14.36 -19.26 -4.90
CA TYR A 9 15.11 -18.66 -3.80
C TYR A 9 14.30 -17.50 -3.19
N SER A 10 13.81 -17.69 -1.98
CA SER A 10 13.13 -16.66 -1.18
C SER A 10 14.09 -16.00 -0.18
N LYS A 11 13.97 -14.71 0.08
CA LYS A 11 14.75 -14.02 1.12
C LYS A 11 14.27 -14.47 2.49
N SER A 12 15.20 -15.01 3.30
CA SER A 12 14.91 -15.32 4.71
C SER A 12 15.03 -14.10 5.59
N TYR A 13 14.16 -14.04 6.60
CA TYR A 13 14.23 -13.09 7.70
C TYR A 13 14.49 -13.77 9.05
N ALA A 14 14.99 -15.01 9.03
CA ALA A 14 15.30 -15.75 10.24
C ALA A 14 16.20 -14.91 11.16
N LYS A 15 15.75 -14.71 12.40
CA LYS A 15 16.43 -13.91 13.44
C LYS A 15 16.56 -12.42 13.14
N HIS A 16 15.97 -11.91 12.07
CA HIS A 16 15.89 -10.46 11.87
C HIS A 16 15.01 -9.89 12.98
N GLN A 17 15.42 -8.77 13.56
CA GLN A 17 14.70 -8.12 14.65
C GLN A 17 14.01 -6.85 14.18
N LEU A 18 12.88 -6.51 14.79
CA LEU A 18 12.30 -5.17 14.66
C LEU A 18 12.74 -4.34 15.88
N TRP A 19 13.55 -3.31 15.63
CA TRP A 19 14.00 -2.38 16.64
C TRP A 19 13.09 -1.16 16.62
N ARG A 20 12.60 -0.77 17.81
CA ARG A 20 11.76 0.41 18.00
C ARG A 20 12.56 1.50 18.69
N LEU A 21 12.93 2.53 17.94
CA LEU A 21 13.72 3.67 18.37
C LEU A 21 12.81 4.76 18.93
N ARG A 22 13.30 5.49 19.95
CA ARG A 22 12.62 6.66 20.53
C ARG A 22 13.46 7.90 20.31
N LEU A 23 12.96 8.79 19.45
CA LEU A 23 13.58 10.09 19.19
C LEU A 23 12.97 11.13 20.14
N THR A 24 13.81 12.01 20.69
CA THR A 24 13.47 12.99 21.72
C THR A 24 13.89 14.40 21.35
N ASN A 25 14.72 14.57 20.33
CA ASN A 25 15.22 15.86 19.88
C ASN A 25 15.60 15.87 18.40
N ASN A 26 15.82 17.08 17.85
CA ASN A 26 16.13 17.27 16.43
C ASN A 26 17.50 16.71 16.03
N ALA A 27 18.47 16.63 16.93
CA ALA A 27 19.78 16.05 16.62
C ALA A 27 19.67 14.55 16.34
N GLN A 28 18.85 13.83 17.11
CA GLN A 28 18.55 12.41 16.87
C GLN A 28 17.76 12.22 15.56
N ILE A 29 16.81 13.11 15.25
CA ILE A 29 16.10 13.10 13.96
C ILE A 29 17.10 13.24 12.80
N ALA A 30 17.99 14.23 12.86
CA ALA A 30 18.99 14.46 11.82
C ALA A 30 19.95 13.25 11.67
N LYS A 31 20.36 12.65 12.80
CA LYS A 31 21.21 11.44 12.82
C LYS A 31 20.54 10.26 12.10
N ILE A 32 19.28 9.96 12.40
CA ILE A 32 18.54 8.89 11.71
C ILE A 32 18.26 9.26 10.25
N ALA A 33 17.90 10.51 9.95
CA ALA A 33 17.65 10.96 8.59
C ALA A 33 18.88 10.73 7.70
N ALA A 34 20.08 11.10 8.18
CA ALA A 34 21.33 10.85 7.47
C ALA A 34 21.59 9.34 7.27
N PHE A 35 21.36 8.53 8.30
CA PHE A 35 21.56 7.08 8.22
C PHE A 35 20.58 6.38 7.27
N LYS A 36 19.32 6.83 7.20
CA LYS A 36 18.29 6.25 6.30
C LYS A 36 18.74 6.23 4.84
N HIS A 37 19.57 7.18 4.40
CA HIS A 37 20.11 7.22 3.04
C HIS A 37 21.09 6.08 2.75
N ILE A 38 21.78 5.55 3.76
CA ILE A 38 22.80 4.49 3.60
C ILE A 38 22.40 3.17 4.28
N ALA A 39 21.21 3.10 4.89
CA ALA A 39 20.74 1.94 5.63
C ALA A 39 20.71 0.66 4.78
N TYR A 40 20.44 0.80 3.48
CA TYR A 40 20.41 -0.32 2.52
C TYR A 40 21.77 -1.03 2.39
N LEU A 41 22.90 -0.33 2.64
CA LEU A 41 24.24 -0.94 2.62
C LEU A 41 24.43 -1.98 3.73
N TYR A 42 23.61 -1.90 4.78
CA TYR A 42 23.62 -2.80 5.93
C TYR A 42 22.39 -3.73 5.94
N ASP A 43 21.60 -3.74 4.86
CA ASP A 43 20.29 -4.40 4.80
C ASP A 43 19.38 -4.00 5.99
N ILE A 44 19.46 -2.75 6.46
CA ILE A 44 18.53 -2.19 7.45
C ILE A 44 17.37 -1.52 6.73
N ASP A 45 16.14 -1.89 7.09
CA ASP A 45 14.91 -1.44 6.45
C ASP A 45 14.04 -0.68 7.47
N PHE A 46 13.80 0.61 7.20
CA PHE A 46 12.96 1.45 8.05
C PHE A 46 11.49 1.28 7.69
N TRP A 47 10.73 0.77 8.65
CA TRP A 47 9.29 0.54 8.53
C TRP A 47 8.48 1.81 8.78
N SER A 48 9.03 2.74 9.56
CA SER A 48 8.44 4.07 9.78
C SER A 48 9.05 5.12 8.84
N GLU A 49 8.20 5.76 8.04
CA GLU A 49 8.63 6.79 7.08
C GLU A 49 8.93 8.13 7.77
N HIS A 50 7.98 8.62 8.57
CA HIS A 50 8.06 9.92 9.21
C HIS A 50 8.92 9.90 10.48
N LEU A 51 9.99 10.68 10.46
CA LEU A 51 10.81 10.93 11.64
C LEU A 51 10.21 12.08 12.45
N ASN A 52 9.75 11.79 13.67
CA ASN A 52 9.32 12.83 14.61
C ASN A 52 9.55 12.37 16.06
N ILE A 53 9.50 13.31 16.99
CA ILE A 53 9.74 13.05 18.43
C ILE A 53 8.51 12.50 19.16
N TYR A 54 7.35 12.44 18.50
CA TYR A 54 6.08 12.05 19.11
C TYR A 54 5.70 10.60 18.81
N ALA A 55 6.35 9.96 17.83
CA ALA A 55 6.08 8.61 17.40
C ALA A 55 7.36 7.77 17.37
N PRO A 56 7.27 6.48 17.74
CA PRO A 56 8.39 5.56 17.60
C PRO A 56 8.78 5.37 16.13
N ILE A 57 10.06 5.07 15.90
CA ILE A 57 10.58 4.68 14.59
C ILE A 57 10.91 3.20 14.62
N ASP A 58 10.30 2.43 13.73
CA ASP A 58 10.54 0.99 13.62
C ASP A 58 11.53 0.71 12.48
N ALA A 59 12.56 -0.09 12.77
CA ALA A 59 13.59 -0.50 11.81
C ALA A 59 13.83 -2.00 11.92
N ARG A 60 13.71 -2.72 10.81
CA ARG A 60 14.17 -4.09 10.71
C ARG A 60 15.70 -4.09 10.64
N VAL A 61 16.32 -4.85 11.53
CA VAL A 61 17.77 -5.02 11.59
C VAL A 61 18.10 -6.50 11.36
N PRO A 62 18.95 -6.84 10.38
CA PRO A 62 19.44 -8.20 10.20
C PRO A 62 20.50 -8.55 11.26
N PRO A 63 20.68 -9.84 11.61
CA PRO A 63 21.65 -10.27 12.62
C PRO A 63 23.07 -9.74 12.40
N GLU A 64 23.50 -9.67 11.14
CA GLU A 64 24.82 -9.21 10.74
C GLU A 64 25.05 -7.72 11.04
N ALA A 65 23.96 -6.93 11.20
CA ALA A 65 24.03 -5.50 11.45
C ALA A 65 23.75 -5.10 12.91
N PHE A 66 23.47 -6.05 13.82
CA PHE A 66 23.11 -5.73 15.22
C PHE A 66 24.16 -4.89 15.94
N ASN A 67 25.42 -5.35 15.94
CA ASN A 67 26.48 -4.63 16.65
C ASN A 67 26.73 -3.27 16.02
N TYR A 68 26.85 -3.22 14.70
CA TYR A 68 27.07 -1.97 13.97
C TYR A 68 25.98 -0.94 14.23
N PHE A 69 24.70 -1.34 14.17
CA PHE A 69 23.59 -0.42 14.38
C PHE A 69 23.46 -0.02 15.85
N ALA A 70 23.69 -0.92 16.81
CA ALA A 70 23.73 -0.56 18.23
C ALA A 70 24.84 0.47 18.53
N ASP A 71 26.04 0.26 18.00
CA ASP A 71 27.16 1.18 18.15
C ASP A 71 26.86 2.53 17.52
N PHE A 72 26.29 2.54 16.31
CA PHE A 72 25.80 3.76 15.66
C PHE A 72 24.76 4.50 16.51
N LEU A 73 23.80 3.80 17.12
CA LEU A 73 22.80 4.44 17.98
C LEU A 73 23.43 5.01 19.26
N ALA A 74 24.57 4.48 19.72
CA ALA A 74 25.28 4.94 20.92
C ALA A 74 26.37 6.01 20.66
N SER A 75 26.80 6.21 19.41
CA SER A 75 27.94 7.06 19.04
C SER A 75 27.67 8.58 19.02
N ASP A 76 28.72 9.36 18.75
CA ASP A 76 28.70 10.78 18.34
C ASP A 76 28.08 11.75 19.35
N GLY A 77 27.98 11.36 20.62
CA GLY A 77 27.37 12.18 21.67
C GLY A 77 25.85 12.36 21.51
N VAL A 78 25.23 11.73 20.50
CA VAL A 78 23.79 11.75 20.21
C VAL A 78 23.26 10.33 20.35
N LYS A 79 23.11 9.88 21.60
CA LYS A 79 22.59 8.55 21.93
C LYS A 79 21.11 8.44 21.57
N ILE A 80 20.69 7.34 20.97
CA ILE A 80 19.29 7.02 20.67
C ILE A 80 18.91 5.73 21.40
N GLU A 81 17.87 5.80 22.23
CA GLU A 81 17.34 4.62 22.93
C GLU A 81 16.46 3.80 21.99
N TYR A 82 16.54 2.47 22.12
CA TYR A 82 15.71 1.53 21.37
C TYR A 82 15.28 0.34 22.23
N VAL A 83 14.22 -0.34 21.80
CA VAL A 83 13.81 -1.64 22.34
C VAL A 83 13.67 -2.65 21.19
N ILE A 84 13.95 -3.91 21.45
CA ILE A 84 13.66 -4.98 20.48
C ILE A 84 12.16 -5.28 20.61
N HIS A 85 11.38 -4.87 19.60
CA HIS A 85 9.94 -5.06 19.57
C HIS A 85 9.55 -6.45 19.07
N MET A 86 10.31 -7.00 18.12
CA MET A 86 10.16 -8.37 17.63
C MET A 86 11.53 -9.04 17.54
N ASN A 87 11.65 -10.25 18.10
CA ASN A 87 12.92 -10.98 18.19
C ASN A 87 13.24 -11.82 16.94
N ASP A 88 12.22 -12.28 16.21
CA ASP A 88 12.38 -13.05 14.98
C ASP A 88 11.23 -12.75 14.01
N ILE A 89 11.52 -11.92 13.01
CA ILE A 89 10.55 -11.60 11.94
C ILE A 89 10.33 -12.81 11.03
N GLY A 90 11.34 -13.68 10.87
CA GLY A 90 11.25 -14.90 10.06
C GLY A 90 10.12 -15.81 10.53
N GLU A 91 9.99 -16.03 11.84
CA GLU A 91 8.92 -16.86 12.41
C GLU A 91 7.51 -16.32 12.07
N ILE A 92 7.35 -15.01 11.98
CA ILE A 92 6.07 -14.38 11.64
C ILE A 92 5.78 -14.53 10.14
N VAL A 93 6.78 -14.29 9.29
CA VAL A 93 6.66 -14.47 7.84
C VAL A 93 6.38 -15.92 7.47
N GLU A 94 7.06 -16.88 8.08
CA GLU A 94 6.87 -18.31 7.81
C GLU A 94 5.47 -18.78 8.24
N ARG A 95 4.94 -18.28 9.36
CA ARG A 95 3.55 -18.57 9.78
C ARG A 95 2.50 -18.08 8.79
N GLN A 96 2.76 -17.00 8.06
CA GLN A 96 1.85 -16.51 7.01
C GLN A 96 1.78 -17.48 5.81
N SER A 97 2.92 -18.08 5.44
CA SER A 97 3.02 -19.03 4.31
C SER A 97 2.41 -20.40 4.57
N ILE A 98 2.11 -20.73 5.84
CA ILE A 98 1.54 -22.01 6.28
C ILE A 98 0.00 -21.97 6.29
N MET A 99 -0.62 -20.80 6.06
CA MET A 99 -2.09 -20.73 5.92
C MET A 99 -2.54 -21.54 4.69
N PRO A 100 -3.57 -22.40 4.80
CA PRO A 100 -3.92 -23.33 3.74
C PRO A 100 -4.28 -22.57 2.46
N LYS A 101 -3.57 -22.84 1.36
CA LYS A 101 -3.99 -22.45 0.02
C LYS A 101 -5.38 -23.04 -0.21
N ILE A 102 -6.39 -22.20 -0.37
CA ILE A 102 -7.74 -22.65 -0.70
C ILE A 102 -7.63 -23.46 -1.98
N SER A 103 -8.22 -24.66 -1.96
CA SER A 103 -8.28 -25.54 -3.13
C SER A 103 -8.80 -24.74 -4.34
N ARG A 104 -8.02 -24.70 -5.42
CA ARG A 104 -8.35 -24.06 -6.72
C ARG A 104 -9.62 -24.61 -7.41
N SER A 105 -10.43 -25.43 -6.75
CA SER A 105 -11.49 -26.23 -7.39
C SER A 105 -12.92 -25.84 -7.03
N SER A 106 -13.15 -24.76 -6.26
CA SER A 106 -14.49 -24.44 -5.80
C SER A 106 -15.00 -23.16 -6.46
N SER A 107 -15.88 -23.36 -7.44
CA SER A 107 -16.51 -22.32 -8.27
C SER A 107 -17.74 -21.68 -7.62
N LYS A 108 -17.85 -21.70 -6.28
CA LYS A 108 -19.02 -21.13 -5.58
C LYS A 108 -18.71 -19.75 -5.02
N LEU A 109 -19.75 -18.90 -5.00
CA LEU A 109 -19.75 -17.51 -4.50
C LEU A 109 -19.10 -17.31 -3.11
N ASN A 110 -19.08 -18.35 -2.27
CA ASN A 110 -18.67 -18.28 -0.86
C ASN A 110 -17.28 -18.88 -0.58
N ASP A 111 -16.48 -19.16 -1.62
CA ASP A 111 -15.20 -19.84 -1.43
C ASP A 111 -13.99 -18.90 -1.31
N PHE A 112 -14.18 -17.59 -1.53
CA PHE A 112 -13.13 -16.60 -1.28
C PHE A 112 -13.06 -16.29 0.23
N ALA A 113 -11.97 -16.66 0.90
CA ALA A 113 -11.83 -16.48 2.34
C ALA A 113 -11.27 -15.11 2.70
N TYR A 114 -12.18 -14.16 2.96
CA TYR A 114 -11.86 -12.77 3.28
C TYR A 114 -11.05 -12.55 4.57
N ASP A 115 -10.84 -13.59 5.38
CA ASP A 115 -9.99 -13.60 6.57
C ASP A 115 -8.56 -14.11 6.28
N THR A 116 -8.21 -14.32 5.01
CA THR A 116 -6.88 -14.78 4.56
C THR A 116 -6.28 -13.84 3.51
N TYR A 117 -4.95 -13.91 3.33
CA TYR A 117 -4.26 -13.20 2.25
C TYR A 117 -4.21 -14.06 0.99
N HIS A 118 -4.34 -13.41 -0.17
CA HIS A 118 -4.51 -14.06 -1.45
C HIS A 118 -3.42 -13.69 -2.46
N THR A 119 -3.00 -14.65 -3.30
CA THR A 119 -2.05 -14.35 -4.38
C THR A 119 -2.67 -13.42 -5.42
N LEU A 120 -1.85 -12.82 -6.28
CA LEU A 120 -2.36 -11.95 -7.35
C LEU A 120 -3.36 -12.68 -8.26
N GLU A 121 -3.09 -13.95 -8.57
CA GLU A 121 -3.96 -14.78 -9.41
C GLU A 121 -5.31 -15.05 -8.74
N GLU A 122 -5.32 -15.29 -7.43
CA GLU A 122 -6.55 -15.48 -6.66
C GLU A 122 -7.37 -14.19 -6.61
N ILE A 123 -6.72 -13.03 -6.44
CA ILE A 123 -7.38 -11.72 -6.49
C ILE A 123 -7.95 -11.44 -7.89
N HIS A 124 -7.22 -11.75 -8.97
CA HIS A 124 -7.75 -11.63 -10.33
C HIS A 124 -8.94 -12.57 -10.58
N SER A 125 -8.87 -13.81 -10.08
CA SER A 125 -9.99 -14.75 -10.13
C SER A 125 -11.21 -14.23 -9.37
N TRP A 126 -10.99 -13.57 -8.23
CA TRP A 126 -12.05 -12.92 -7.46
C TRP A 126 -12.68 -11.73 -8.22
N ILE A 127 -11.90 -10.92 -8.93
CA ILE A 127 -12.43 -9.86 -9.81
C ILE A 127 -13.37 -10.45 -10.87
N ASP A 128 -12.97 -11.54 -11.51
CA ASP A 128 -13.77 -12.22 -12.53
C ASP A 128 -15.04 -12.87 -11.91
N GLN A 129 -14.91 -13.42 -10.70
CA GLN A 129 -16.03 -13.95 -9.93
C GLN A 129 -17.05 -12.86 -9.57
N MET A 130 -16.62 -11.70 -9.05
CA MET A 130 -17.52 -10.59 -8.72
C MET A 130 -18.24 -10.06 -9.97
N THR A 131 -17.54 -10.00 -11.10
CA THR A 131 -18.11 -9.58 -12.39
C THR A 131 -19.22 -10.52 -12.86
N SER A 132 -18.98 -11.83 -12.80
CA SER A 132 -19.98 -12.84 -13.21
C SER A 132 -21.13 -12.99 -12.22
N THR A 133 -20.89 -12.72 -10.94
CA THR A 133 -21.88 -12.82 -9.87
C THR A 133 -22.84 -11.64 -9.84
N TYR A 134 -22.32 -10.43 -10.07
CA TYR A 134 -23.08 -9.18 -10.02
C TYR A 134 -23.05 -8.44 -11.36
N PRO A 135 -23.47 -9.06 -12.49
CA PRO A 135 -23.29 -8.49 -13.82
C PRO A 135 -24.04 -7.16 -14.03
N ASP A 136 -25.12 -6.93 -13.29
CA ASP A 136 -25.89 -5.67 -13.35
C ASP A 136 -25.28 -4.53 -12.54
N MET A 137 -24.27 -4.81 -11.71
CA MET A 137 -23.64 -3.82 -10.82
C MET A 137 -22.13 -3.68 -11.00
N VAL A 138 -21.45 -4.72 -11.50
CA VAL A 138 -20.00 -4.80 -11.58
C VAL A 138 -19.55 -4.74 -13.03
N THR A 139 -18.70 -3.76 -13.34
CA THR A 139 -18.05 -3.64 -14.66
C THR A 139 -16.53 -3.72 -14.48
N PRO A 140 -15.84 -4.76 -15.01
CA PRO A 140 -14.40 -4.86 -14.88
C PRO A 140 -13.70 -3.78 -15.69
N PHE A 141 -12.53 -3.36 -15.24
CA PHE A 141 -11.64 -2.49 -16.01
C PHE A 141 -10.18 -2.91 -15.83
N THR A 142 -9.37 -2.59 -16.83
CA THR A 142 -7.91 -2.68 -16.77
C THR A 142 -7.37 -1.27 -16.97
N VAL A 143 -6.57 -0.75 -16.03
CA VAL A 143 -5.93 0.57 -16.22
C VAL A 143 -4.78 0.48 -17.20
N GLY A 144 -4.15 -0.70 -17.27
CA GLY A 144 -3.11 -1.03 -18.23
C GLY A 144 -2.21 -2.18 -17.76
N LYS A 145 -0.95 -2.17 -18.18
CA LYS A 145 0.03 -3.23 -17.89
C LYS A 145 1.13 -2.73 -16.96
N SER A 146 1.59 -3.56 -16.03
CA SER A 146 2.77 -3.30 -15.21
C SER A 146 4.07 -3.43 -16.01
N TYR A 147 5.20 -3.11 -15.39
CA TYR A 147 6.52 -3.25 -16.01
C TYR A 147 6.80 -4.69 -16.49
N GLU A 148 6.47 -5.69 -15.66
CA GLU A 148 6.60 -7.11 -15.99
C GLU A 148 5.37 -7.66 -16.75
N ASN A 149 4.58 -6.78 -17.38
CA ASN A 149 3.48 -7.09 -18.29
C ASN A 149 2.28 -7.84 -17.65
N ARG A 150 2.00 -7.60 -16.36
CA ARG A 150 0.77 -8.07 -15.69
C ARG A 150 -0.34 -7.04 -15.82
N ASP A 151 -1.58 -7.48 -15.87
CA ASP A 151 -2.72 -6.57 -15.86
C ASP A 151 -2.84 -5.87 -14.51
N VAL A 152 -2.88 -4.54 -14.53
CA VAL A 152 -3.30 -3.72 -13.40
C VAL A 152 -4.80 -3.52 -13.58
N ARG A 153 -5.61 -4.30 -12.87
CA ARG A 153 -7.05 -4.37 -13.12
C ARG A 153 -7.89 -4.39 -11.85
N GLY A 154 -9.13 -3.97 -12.00
CA GLY A 154 -10.11 -3.85 -10.94
C GLY A 154 -11.53 -3.89 -11.50
N PHE A 155 -12.49 -3.35 -10.76
CA PHE A 155 -13.85 -3.21 -11.25
C PHE A 155 -14.56 -1.98 -10.67
N LYS A 156 -15.54 -1.49 -11.43
CA LYS A 156 -16.48 -0.45 -11.01
C LYS A 156 -17.72 -1.12 -10.42
N ILE A 157 -18.15 -0.68 -9.24
CA ILE A 157 -19.47 -0.98 -8.67
C ILE A 157 -20.39 0.20 -8.92
N SER A 158 -21.59 -0.04 -9.44
CA SER A 158 -22.62 0.97 -9.66
C SER A 158 -24.01 0.35 -9.60
N SER A 159 -24.96 0.98 -8.91
CA SER A 159 -26.38 0.62 -9.08
C SER A 159 -27.03 1.36 -10.25
N SER A 160 -28.13 0.79 -10.77
CA SER A 160 -28.96 1.42 -11.81
C SER A 160 -29.78 2.62 -11.33
N LYS A 161 -29.73 2.98 -10.04
CA LYS A 161 -30.46 4.13 -9.49
C LYS A 161 -29.83 5.44 -9.93
N THR A 162 -30.64 6.49 -10.04
CA THR A 162 -30.13 7.85 -10.24
C THR A 162 -29.88 8.49 -8.88
N ALA A 163 -28.65 8.95 -8.63
CA ALA A 163 -28.31 9.69 -7.43
C ALA A 163 -29.10 11.02 -7.35
N ALA A 164 -29.20 11.58 -6.15
CA ALA A 164 -29.91 12.82 -5.91
C ALA A 164 -29.09 13.75 -5.02
N LYS A 165 -29.20 15.05 -5.24
CA LYS A 165 -28.64 16.06 -4.34
C LYS A 165 -29.45 16.12 -3.05
N HIS A 166 -28.89 16.79 -2.03
CA HIS A 166 -29.58 17.01 -0.75
C HIS A 166 -30.94 17.71 -0.89
N ASP A 167 -31.13 18.53 -1.93
CA ASP A 167 -32.42 19.18 -2.23
C ASP A 167 -33.42 18.27 -2.97
N GLY A 168 -33.09 17.00 -3.17
CA GLY A 168 -33.91 16.00 -3.87
C GLY A 168 -33.81 16.05 -5.39
N THR A 169 -33.04 16.97 -5.97
CA THR A 169 -32.87 17.06 -7.43
C THR A 169 -31.98 15.93 -7.94
N LYS A 170 -32.39 15.26 -9.02
CA LYS A 170 -31.62 14.18 -9.64
C LYS A 170 -30.34 14.72 -10.27
N VAL A 171 -29.26 13.96 -10.17
CA VAL A 171 -28.02 14.26 -10.91
C VAL A 171 -28.00 13.53 -12.25
N ALA A 172 -27.43 14.18 -13.27
CA ALA A 172 -27.34 13.60 -14.62
C ALA A 172 -26.40 12.38 -14.66
N ALA A 173 -25.37 12.36 -13.82
CA ALA A 173 -24.45 11.25 -13.64
C ALA A 173 -24.05 11.14 -12.17
N LYS A 174 -23.88 9.92 -11.67
CA LYS A 174 -23.34 9.68 -10.33
C LYS A 174 -21.93 10.22 -10.24
N LYS A 175 -21.59 10.75 -9.07
CA LYS A 175 -20.19 11.00 -8.72
C LYS A 175 -19.54 9.68 -8.32
N ALA A 176 -18.23 9.62 -8.45
CA ALA A 176 -17.47 8.41 -8.22
C ALA A 176 -16.41 8.60 -7.14
N VAL A 177 -16.05 7.51 -6.50
CA VAL A 177 -14.91 7.41 -5.60
C VAL A 177 -13.91 6.41 -6.18
N TRP A 178 -12.63 6.69 -5.98
CA TRP A 178 -11.53 5.81 -6.34
C TRP A 178 -10.87 5.28 -5.08
N TRP A 179 -10.84 3.95 -4.94
CA TRP A 179 -10.19 3.25 -3.84
C TRP A 179 -9.15 2.29 -4.37
N ASP A 180 -7.92 2.46 -3.92
CA ASP A 180 -6.83 1.55 -4.24
C ASP A 180 -6.03 1.14 -3.00
N GLY A 181 -5.52 -0.09 -3.05
CA GLY A 181 -4.66 -0.66 -2.02
C GLY A 181 -3.37 -1.19 -2.62
N CYS A 182 -2.41 -1.49 -1.75
CA CYS A 182 -1.20 -2.20 -2.11
C CYS A 182 -0.39 -1.47 -3.21
N ILE A 183 -0.29 -0.14 -3.10
CA ILE A 183 0.72 0.64 -3.82
C ILE A 183 2.12 0.28 -3.32
N HIS A 184 2.27 0.00 -2.02
CA HIS A 184 3.43 -0.69 -1.48
C HIS A 184 3.13 -2.18 -1.29
N SER A 185 3.93 -3.03 -1.93
CA SER A 185 3.61 -4.44 -2.07
C SER A 185 3.62 -5.26 -0.79
N ARG A 186 4.44 -4.90 0.20
CA ARG A 186 4.52 -5.60 1.50
C ARG A 186 3.29 -5.41 2.38
N GLU A 187 2.47 -4.42 2.10
CA GLU A 187 1.35 -3.98 2.93
C GLU A 187 0.06 -4.79 2.64
N TRP A 188 0.14 -6.12 2.69
CA TRP A 188 -0.93 -7.04 2.26
C TRP A 188 -2.33 -6.73 2.81
N ILE A 189 -2.42 -6.23 4.05
CA ILE A 189 -3.70 -5.84 4.67
C ILE A 189 -4.41 -4.71 3.93
N SER A 190 -3.68 -3.83 3.22
CA SER A 190 -4.30 -2.78 2.41
C SER A 190 -5.12 -3.39 1.27
N SER A 191 -4.58 -4.39 0.55
CA SER A 191 -5.31 -5.10 -0.51
C SER A 191 -6.50 -5.87 0.05
N ALA A 192 -6.28 -6.67 1.11
CA ALA A 192 -7.35 -7.45 1.74
C ALA A 192 -8.50 -6.57 2.26
N THR A 193 -8.18 -5.39 2.81
CA THR A 193 -9.18 -4.42 3.27
C THR A 193 -10.01 -3.87 2.11
N VAL A 194 -9.37 -3.45 1.02
CA VAL A 194 -10.07 -2.93 -0.17
C VAL A 194 -10.98 -4.00 -0.77
N ILE A 195 -10.53 -5.26 -0.82
CA ILE A 195 -11.31 -6.42 -1.26
C ILE A 195 -12.55 -6.62 -0.36
N TYR A 196 -12.36 -6.60 0.96
CA TYR A 196 -13.47 -6.79 1.91
C TYR A 196 -14.50 -5.65 1.88
N ILE A 197 -14.04 -4.41 1.67
CA ILE A 197 -14.93 -3.26 1.49
C ILE A 197 -15.77 -3.45 0.23
N ALA A 198 -15.16 -3.83 -0.89
CA ALA A 198 -15.90 -4.08 -2.14
C ALA A 198 -16.91 -5.22 -2.00
N TYR A 199 -16.52 -6.32 -1.33
CA TYR A 199 -17.44 -7.40 -0.97
C TYR A 199 -18.60 -6.91 -0.10
N SER A 200 -18.34 -6.06 0.89
CA SER A 200 -19.38 -5.49 1.75
C SER A 200 -20.35 -4.61 0.97
N LEU A 201 -19.86 -3.80 0.01
CA LEU A 201 -20.72 -3.00 -0.86
C LEU A 201 -21.66 -3.87 -1.69
N LEU A 202 -21.16 -4.98 -2.26
CA LEU A 202 -21.95 -5.86 -3.12
C LEU A 202 -22.92 -6.76 -2.35
N SER A 203 -22.42 -7.45 -1.31
CA SER A 203 -23.19 -8.45 -0.57
C SER A 203 -24.27 -7.84 0.32
N LYS A 204 -24.12 -6.58 0.76
CA LYS A 204 -25.09 -5.89 1.62
C LYS A 204 -25.98 -4.92 0.87
N TYR A 205 -25.74 -4.65 -0.41
CA TYR A 205 -26.62 -3.82 -1.22
C TYR A 205 -28.03 -4.44 -1.33
N GLY A 206 -29.06 -3.66 -1.03
CA GLY A 206 -30.45 -4.11 -0.93
C GLY A 206 -30.83 -4.77 0.41
N HIS A 207 -29.86 -4.99 1.31
CA HIS A 207 -30.07 -5.62 2.62
C HIS A 207 -29.73 -4.69 3.80
N ASP A 208 -28.72 -3.83 3.63
CA ASP A 208 -28.31 -2.81 4.59
C ASP A 208 -28.65 -1.43 4.01
N SER A 209 -29.39 -0.62 4.75
CA SER A 209 -29.89 0.68 4.26
C SER A 209 -28.78 1.68 3.99
N ASP A 210 -27.71 1.67 4.80
CA ASP A 210 -26.61 2.62 4.67
C ASP A 210 -25.73 2.26 3.48
N ILE A 211 -25.40 0.98 3.32
CA ILE A 211 -24.67 0.48 2.14
C ILE A 211 -25.50 0.70 0.87
N THR A 212 -26.81 0.43 0.91
CA THR A 212 -27.69 0.66 -0.23
C THR A 212 -27.71 2.13 -0.62
N HIS A 213 -27.85 3.02 0.35
CA HIS A 213 -27.80 4.46 0.12
C HIS A 213 -26.47 4.89 -0.53
N LEU A 214 -25.34 4.40 -0.02
CA LEU A 214 -24.01 4.70 -0.53
C LEU A 214 -23.86 4.31 -2.01
N VAL A 215 -24.19 3.07 -2.38
CA VAL A 215 -24.10 2.58 -3.77
C VAL A 215 -25.12 3.24 -4.70
N ASP A 216 -26.26 3.68 -4.17
CA ASP A 216 -27.23 4.48 -4.92
C ASP A 216 -26.77 5.91 -5.19
N GLN A 217 -25.93 6.49 -4.32
CA GLN A 217 -25.39 7.84 -4.50
C GLN A 217 -24.08 7.88 -5.32
N PHE A 218 -23.22 6.88 -5.17
CA PHE A 218 -21.87 6.90 -5.75
C PHE A 218 -21.54 5.66 -6.58
N ASP A 219 -20.69 5.87 -7.58
CA ASP A 219 -19.94 4.82 -8.25
C ASP A 219 -18.62 4.56 -7.50
N TYR A 220 -18.21 3.30 -7.43
CA TYR A 220 -16.97 2.91 -6.73
C TYR A 220 -16.01 2.24 -7.70
N TYR A 221 -14.88 2.89 -8.00
CA TYR A 221 -13.78 2.26 -8.71
C TYR A 221 -12.85 1.61 -7.70
N ILE A 222 -12.74 0.28 -7.77
CA ILE A 222 -11.96 -0.53 -6.84
C ILE A 222 -10.74 -1.07 -7.59
N LEU A 223 -9.53 -0.72 -7.11
CA LEU A 223 -8.26 -1.29 -7.57
C LEU A 223 -7.58 -2.04 -6.39
N PRO A 224 -7.79 -3.36 -6.26
CA PRO A 224 -7.30 -4.13 -5.11
C PRO A 224 -5.77 -4.13 -4.95
N VAL A 225 -5.04 -4.16 -6.08
CA VAL A 225 -3.59 -4.23 -6.12
C VAL A 225 -3.07 -3.21 -7.13
N PHE A 226 -2.52 -2.10 -6.63
CA PHE A 226 -1.91 -1.08 -7.48
C PHE A 226 -0.57 -1.56 -8.04
N ASN A 227 0.33 -2.04 -7.18
CA ASN A 227 1.67 -2.51 -7.55
C ASN A 227 1.67 -4.04 -7.73
N VAL A 228 1.15 -4.50 -8.87
CA VAL A 228 0.94 -5.93 -9.15
C VAL A 228 2.25 -6.73 -9.23
N ASP A 229 3.33 -6.13 -9.75
CA ASP A 229 4.63 -6.80 -9.86
C ASP A 229 5.30 -6.94 -8.51
N GLY A 230 5.35 -5.85 -7.73
CA GLY A 230 5.84 -5.89 -6.36
C GLY A 230 5.04 -6.87 -5.53
N TYR A 231 3.70 -6.88 -5.65
CA TYR A 231 2.86 -7.79 -4.89
C TYR A 231 3.18 -9.25 -5.21
N ALA A 232 3.25 -9.62 -6.50
CA ALA A 232 3.67 -10.96 -6.92
C ALA A 232 5.05 -11.33 -6.36
N TYR A 233 6.01 -10.40 -6.39
CA TYR A 233 7.36 -10.60 -5.86
C TYR A 233 7.38 -10.87 -4.34
N THR A 234 6.42 -10.33 -3.58
CA THR A 234 6.29 -10.62 -2.14
C THR A 234 5.83 -12.03 -1.82
N TRP A 235 5.17 -12.71 -2.76
CA TRP A 235 4.73 -14.09 -2.61
C TRP A 235 5.81 -15.11 -2.97
N THR A 236 6.73 -14.75 -3.86
CA THR A 236 7.71 -15.69 -4.43
C THR A 236 9.14 -15.46 -3.95
N THR A 237 9.52 -14.21 -3.66
CA THR A 237 10.95 -13.86 -3.54
C THR A 237 11.27 -13.05 -2.30
N ASP A 238 10.62 -11.91 -2.06
CA ASP A 238 10.94 -11.03 -0.92
C ASP A 238 9.66 -10.48 -0.29
N ARG A 239 9.25 -11.09 0.84
CA ARG A 239 8.02 -10.72 1.55
C ARG A 239 7.97 -9.25 1.97
N LEU A 240 9.11 -8.62 2.23
CA LEU A 240 9.17 -7.22 2.68
C LEU A 240 9.45 -6.25 1.53
N TRP A 241 9.38 -6.70 0.28
CA TRP A 241 9.52 -5.84 -0.89
C TRP A 241 8.42 -4.79 -0.93
N ARG A 242 8.81 -3.53 -1.15
CA ARG A 242 7.90 -2.36 -1.12
C ARG A 242 7.65 -1.75 -2.50
N LYS A 243 8.71 -1.62 -3.30
CA LYS A 243 8.78 -0.82 -4.53
C LYS A 243 8.13 -1.51 -5.72
N THR A 244 8.08 -0.84 -6.87
CA THR A 244 7.83 -1.49 -8.17
C THR A 244 8.95 -2.47 -8.54
N ARG A 245 8.92 -3.04 -9.76
CA ARG A 245 9.94 -4.00 -10.26
C ARG A 245 10.67 -3.52 -11.53
N SER A 246 10.56 -2.24 -11.86
CA SER A 246 11.32 -1.63 -12.97
C SER A 246 12.84 -1.70 -12.71
N PRO A 247 13.68 -1.90 -13.74
CA PRO A 247 15.12 -1.74 -13.62
C PRO A 247 15.46 -0.27 -13.39
N THR A 248 16.58 -0.03 -12.73
CA THR A 248 17.07 1.33 -12.50
C THR A 248 18.42 1.55 -13.19
N SER A 249 18.97 2.75 -13.11
CA SER A 249 20.33 3.07 -13.56
C SER A 249 21.41 2.23 -12.83
N ASN A 250 21.10 1.68 -11.65
CA ASN A 250 21.93 0.71 -10.97
C ASN A 250 21.37 -0.70 -11.19
N ALA A 251 22.11 -1.54 -11.92
CA ALA A 251 21.68 -2.90 -12.28
C ALA A 251 21.43 -3.83 -11.07
N SER A 252 21.95 -3.51 -9.89
CA SER A 252 21.74 -4.29 -8.67
C SER A 252 20.51 -3.84 -7.86
N CYS A 253 19.88 -2.71 -8.23
CA CYS A 253 18.78 -2.11 -7.49
C CYS A 253 17.57 -1.96 -8.41
N TYR A 254 16.43 -2.49 -7.97
CA TYR A 254 15.19 -2.52 -8.73
C TYR A 254 14.12 -1.70 -8.04
N GLY A 255 13.21 -1.17 -8.85
CA GLY A 255 11.99 -0.52 -8.43
C GLY A 255 12.17 0.91 -7.96
N VAL A 256 11.10 1.66 -8.12
CA VAL A 256 10.86 2.99 -7.61
C VAL A 256 9.79 2.90 -6.51
N ASP A 257 9.83 3.80 -5.53
CA ASP A 257 8.71 3.97 -4.60
C ASP A 257 7.53 4.60 -5.37
N PRO A 258 6.45 3.83 -5.64
CA PRO A 258 5.33 4.34 -6.43
C PRO A 258 4.59 5.48 -5.73
N ASN A 259 4.72 5.65 -4.42
CA ASN A 259 4.17 6.77 -3.66
C ASN A 259 5.16 7.95 -3.49
N ARG A 260 6.25 7.95 -4.26
CA ARG A 260 7.15 9.11 -4.48
C ARG A 260 7.29 9.50 -5.94
N ASN A 261 6.57 8.82 -6.84
CA ASN A 261 6.68 8.99 -8.29
C ASN A 261 5.57 9.86 -8.90
N TRP A 262 4.66 10.41 -8.11
CA TRP A 262 3.58 11.30 -8.59
C TRP A 262 4.10 12.71 -8.91
N ASP A 263 3.50 13.37 -9.91
CA ASP A 263 3.87 14.75 -10.30
C ASP A 263 3.27 15.82 -9.38
N TYR A 264 3.62 15.75 -8.10
CA TYR A 264 3.30 16.78 -7.12
C TYR A 264 4.49 16.98 -6.20
N HIS A 265 5.25 18.07 -6.41
CA HIS A 265 6.52 18.31 -5.70
C HIS A 265 7.47 17.11 -5.78
N TRP A 266 7.60 16.56 -7.00
CA TRP A 266 8.30 15.31 -7.24
C TRP A 266 9.76 15.36 -6.80
N CYS A 267 10.18 14.28 -6.13
CA CYS A 267 11.54 14.06 -5.64
C CYS A 267 12.14 15.19 -4.77
N GLU A 268 11.30 15.97 -4.11
CA GLU A 268 11.73 16.90 -3.07
C GLU A 268 11.90 16.16 -1.71
N ASN A 269 11.78 16.89 -0.58
CA ASN A 269 11.93 16.34 0.77
C ASN A 269 11.05 15.10 1.02
N GLY A 270 11.65 14.04 1.57
CA GLY A 270 10.96 12.79 1.91
C GLY A 270 11.05 11.71 0.85
N ALA A 271 11.80 11.94 -0.23
CA ALA A 271 12.17 10.96 -1.24
C ALA A 271 13.70 10.90 -1.40
N SER A 272 14.19 9.91 -2.15
CA SER A 272 15.60 9.72 -2.47
C SER A 272 15.83 9.67 -3.98
N GLN A 273 16.97 10.18 -4.44
CA GLN A 273 17.45 9.98 -5.82
C GLN A 273 18.35 8.74 -5.96
N ASP A 274 18.67 8.07 -4.86
CA ASP A 274 19.45 6.83 -4.87
C ASP A 274 18.56 5.64 -5.29
N PRO A 275 18.85 4.95 -6.41
CA PRO A 275 18.06 3.81 -6.88
C PRO A 275 17.95 2.64 -5.89
N CYS A 276 18.90 2.52 -4.96
CA CYS A 276 18.92 1.47 -3.95
C CYS A 276 18.10 1.81 -2.71
N SER A 277 17.65 3.06 -2.57
CA SER A 277 16.76 3.47 -1.49
C SER A 277 15.35 2.88 -1.66
N ASP A 278 14.73 2.51 -0.55
CA ASP A 278 13.30 2.15 -0.51
C ASP A 278 12.36 3.33 -0.80
N SER A 279 12.88 4.56 -0.70
CA SER A 279 12.17 5.81 -1.05
C SER A 279 12.63 6.42 -2.37
N PHE A 280 13.26 5.64 -3.24
CA PHE A 280 13.73 6.10 -4.55
C PHE A 280 12.55 6.69 -5.36
N CYS A 281 12.68 7.91 -5.84
CA CYS A 281 11.60 8.67 -6.48
C CYS A 281 11.44 8.40 -7.99
N GLY A 282 12.38 7.66 -8.59
CA GLY A 282 12.46 7.41 -10.04
C GLY A 282 13.31 8.45 -10.76
N ASP A 283 13.41 8.32 -12.08
CA ASP A 283 14.21 9.24 -12.91
C ASP A 283 13.44 10.52 -13.29
N LYS A 284 12.10 10.45 -13.24
CA LYS A 284 11.17 11.57 -13.44
C LYS A 284 9.81 11.25 -12.80
N ALA A 285 8.98 12.26 -12.58
CA ALA A 285 7.59 12.05 -12.23
C ALA A 285 6.90 11.18 -13.29
N PHE A 286 6.04 10.26 -12.85
CA PHE A 286 5.36 9.27 -13.68
C PHE A 286 6.33 8.39 -14.52
N SER A 287 7.54 8.12 -14.00
CA SER A 287 8.43 7.12 -14.63
C SER A 287 7.86 5.71 -14.55
N GLU A 288 7.14 5.40 -13.47
CA GLU A 288 6.56 4.08 -13.26
C GLU A 288 5.28 3.95 -14.08
N ILE A 289 5.22 2.91 -14.92
CA ILE A 289 4.13 2.72 -15.86
C ILE A 289 2.80 2.50 -15.10
N GLU A 290 2.83 1.83 -13.96
CA GLU A 290 1.69 1.63 -13.07
C GLU A 290 1.13 2.98 -12.58
N VAL A 291 2.01 3.87 -12.10
CA VAL A 291 1.64 5.19 -11.59
C VAL A 291 1.10 6.07 -12.72
N ALA A 292 1.79 6.12 -13.86
CA ALA A 292 1.37 6.90 -15.02
C ALA A 292 -0.02 6.48 -15.53
N GLN A 293 -0.29 5.17 -15.62
CA GLN A 293 -1.55 4.64 -16.13
C GLN A 293 -2.70 4.85 -15.14
N VAL A 294 -2.49 4.66 -13.83
CA VAL A 294 -3.52 4.96 -12.82
C VAL A 294 -3.82 6.45 -12.78
N ALA A 295 -2.79 7.31 -12.77
CA ALA A 295 -2.97 8.76 -12.81
C ALA A 295 -3.78 9.17 -14.05
N LYS A 296 -3.43 8.65 -15.23
CA LYS A 296 -4.20 8.89 -16.46
C LYS A 296 -5.65 8.41 -16.33
N PHE A 297 -5.89 7.19 -15.82
CA PHE A 297 -7.24 6.64 -15.68
C PHE A 297 -8.13 7.54 -14.81
N ILE A 298 -7.59 8.07 -13.71
CA ILE A 298 -8.29 8.98 -12.80
C ILE A 298 -8.52 10.34 -13.46
N MET A 299 -7.49 10.92 -14.09
CA MET A 299 -7.57 12.24 -14.72
C MET A 299 -8.52 12.29 -15.92
N ASP A 300 -8.61 11.20 -16.69
CA ASP A 300 -9.60 11.03 -17.77
C ASP A 300 -11.06 11.02 -17.21
N ARG A 301 -11.23 10.90 -15.89
CA ARG A 301 -12.51 10.84 -15.17
C ARG A 301 -12.63 11.93 -14.08
N GLN A 302 -11.82 12.98 -14.15
CA GLN A 302 -11.77 14.04 -13.12
C GLN A 302 -13.12 14.75 -12.89
N ASP A 303 -14.01 14.78 -13.89
CA ASP A 303 -15.33 15.39 -13.76
C ASP A 303 -16.31 14.55 -12.92
N THR A 304 -16.03 13.26 -12.74
CA THR A 304 -16.90 12.33 -12.00
C THR A 304 -16.27 11.83 -10.71
N ILE A 305 -14.95 11.54 -10.70
CA ILE A 305 -14.24 11.12 -9.49
C ILE A 305 -14.04 12.33 -8.57
N VAL A 306 -14.70 12.31 -7.42
CA VAL A 306 -14.67 13.40 -6.43
C VAL A 306 -13.95 13.02 -5.14
N HIS A 307 -13.58 11.75 -4.99
CA HIS A 307 -12.87 11.25 -3.81
C HIS A 307 -11.84 10.19 -4.19
N TYR A 308 -10.68 10.27 -3.55
CA TYR A 308 -9.56 9.34 -3.71
C TYR A 308 -9.12 8.88 -2.32
N ILE A 309 -9.16 7.56 -2.07
CA ILE A 309 -8.57 6.96 -0.87
C ILE A 309 -7.56 5.91 -1.31
N ASN A 310 -6.33 6.07 -0.81
CA ASN A 310 -5.26 5.12 -1.00
C ASN A 310 -4.92 4.48 0.35
N PHE A 311 -5.12 3.17 0.43
CA PHE A 311 -5.01 2.40 1.67
C PHE A 311 -3.57 1.92 1.84
N HIS A 312 -2.97 2.23 3.00
CA HIS A 312 -1.63 1.83 3.40
C HIS A 312 -1.64 1.12 4.75
N ALA A 313 -0.55 0.45 5.08
CA ALA A 313 -0.28 -0.07 6.40
C ALA A 313 1.20 0.03 6.76
N PHE A 314 1.57 0.26 8.02
CA PHE A 314 0.76 0.27 9.24
C PHE A 314 0.72 1.71 9.82
N SER A 315 0.43 1.83 11.12
CA SER A 315 0.47 3.05 11.97
C SER A 315 -0.89 3.60 12.41
N GLN A 316 -2.01 3.07 11.91
CA GLN A 316 -3.37 3.51 12.29
C GLN A 316 -3.58 5.03 12.09
N LEU A 317 -3.17 5.54 10.93
CA LEU A 317 -3.29 6.95 10.59
C LEU A 317 -4.41 7.19 9.59
N TRP A 318 -5.17 8.27 9.80
CA TRP A 318 -6.08 8.84 8.81
C TRP A 318 -5.53 10.20 8.40
N MET A 319 -5.02 10.29 7.17
CA MET A 319 -4.28 11.45 6.68
C MET A 319 -5.02 12.12 5.53
N SER A 320 -4.91 13.45 5.46
CA SER A 320 -5.28 14.23 4.29
C SER A 320 -4.04 14.94 3.74
N ALA A 321 -4.17 15.58 2.58
CA ALA A 321 -3.20 16.55 2.13
C ALA A 321 -2.88 17.60 3.23
N TRP A 322 -1.70 18.19 3.27
CA TRP A 322 -0.53 17.94 2.42
C TRP A 322 0.52 17.11 3.16
N GLY A 323 1.27 16.28 2.43
CA GLY A 323 2.52 15.69 2.97
C GLY A 323 3.71 16.67 2.92
N LYS A 324 3.74 17.55 1.92
CA LYS A 324 4.87 18.47 1.67
C LYS A 324 4.91 19.69 2.60
N PHE A 325 3.75 20.30 2.85
CA PHE A 325 3.66 21.58 3.53
C PHE A 325 3.11 21.43 4.94
N GLN A 326 3.58 22.27 5.86
CA GLN A 326 2.99 22.39 7.20
C GLN A 326 1.65 23.15 7.20
N ARG A 327 1.38 23.94 6.14
CA ARG A 327 0.09 24.62 5.99
C ARG A 327 -1.00 23.58 5.71
N ARG A 328 -2.20 23.85 6.21
CA ARG A 328 -3.36 22.97 6.02
C ARG A 328 -4.01 23.23 4.65
N PRO A 329 -4.71 22.24 4.05
CA PRO A 329 -5.52 22.47 2.86
C PRO A 329 -6.62 23.51 3.09
N ALA A 330 -7.10 24.13 2.01
CA ALA A 330 -8.21 25.07 2.06
C ALA A 330 -9.47 24.44 2.68
N ASP A 331 -9.76 23.19 2.32
CA ASP A 331 -10.95 22.47 2.77
C ASP A 331 -10.78 21.78 4.13
N LYS A 332 -9.75 22.13 4.90
CA LYS A 332 -9.48 21.52 6.22
C LYS A 332 -10.63 21.70 7.22
N ALA A 333 -11.48 22.72 7.06
CA ALA A 333 -12.65 22.90 7.91
C ALA A 333 -13.71 21.78 7.71
N VAL A 334 -13.76 21.19 6.51
CA VAL A 334 -14.68 20.11 6.15
C VAL A 334 -14.13 18.75 6.63
N TRP A 335 -12.81 18.60 6.67
CA TRP A 335 -12.17 17.39 7.15
C TRP A 335 -12.19 17.31 8.70
N GLN A 336 -13.15 16.55 9.22
CA GLN A 336 -13.22 16.13 10.61
C GLN A 336 -12.84 14.64 10.66
N PRO A 337 -11.60 14.27 11.02
CA PRO A 337 -11.26 12.86 11.13
C PRO A 337 -12.15 12.24 12.21
N PRO A 338 -12.58 10.98 12.05
CA PRO A 338 -13.38 10.32 13.06
C PRO A 338 -12.68 10.44 14.41
N THR A 339 -13.39 10.94 15.42
CA THR A 339 -12.93 10.89 16.81
C THR A 339 -12.58 9.45 17.09
N VAL A 340 -11.31 9.21 17.47
CA VAL A 340 -10.77 7.89 17.78
C VAL A 340 -11.82 7.12 18.58
N LEU A 341 -12.36 6.05 17.99
CA LEU A 341 -13.18 5.08 18.72
C LEU A 341 -12.22 4.44 19.73
N THR A 342 -12.28 4.93 20.97
CA THR A 342 -11.49 4.43 22.09
C THR A 342 -11.92 3.03 22.48
#